data_AF-A0A034V8S0-F1
#
_entry.id   AF-A0A034V8S0-F1
#
_cell.length_a   1.000
_cell.length_b   1.000
_cell.length_c   1.000
_cell.angle_alpha   90.00
_cell.angle_beta   90.00
_cell.angle_gamma   90.00
#
_symmetry.space_group_name_H-M   'P 1'
#
loop_
_entity.id
_entity.type
_entity.pdbx_description
1 polymer ?
#
loop_
_entity_poly.entity_id
_entity_poly.type
_entity_poly.pdbx_seq_one_letter_code
_entity_poly.pdbx_strand_id
1 'polypeptide(L)'
;MSQANSMKQIGSRVVGGSVKRMEWSNKMDLIAYGTDRGEVIIQRLSWQKIVTFPSLGEDVAVRSLGWQLDETVLAVGYSNGRVTLLDAEREDQISVLNFEEDIKRVYFSKSIKTSDYRSTYRNRTEHTFDFFLPPLPPLSGIGSSTKMAEEQRSFAKGSPCFLVVITVTGKVHLLLLGALRAGQIDLRQHVLHPDEFAVHDVRLSGDFNAMYALVSDGSELKVLHFHNSVLQKYISPMLHLAVHCANVLETKNYINETIQCIMEAWETVLLEMDNKLTKYANQQPEGSLSADFLELLVFGYATHEIEDFLRDDLTEKGLKKLANSVDLSYSTVESLITKQLQSSGVNMFYFLNSLKGLSRITHFFEPLLSCDATQEALRACGAFLMKILEVQQVIDQCVNDMK
;
A
#
# COMPACT_ATOMS: atom_id res chain seq x y z
N MET A 1 -52.57 -6.10 -33.56
CA MET A 1 -51.76 -6.69 -32.47
C MET A 1 -50.37 -6.11 -32.59
N SER A 2 -50.03 -5.14 -31.74
CA SER A 2 -48.71 -4.51 -31.75
C SER A 2 -47.67 -5.53 -31.27
N GLN A 3 -46.59 -5.69 -32.04
CA GLN A 3 -45.41 -6.43 -31.60
C GLN A 3 -44.93 -5.81 -30.28
N ALA A 4 -45.11 -6.54 -29.18
CA ALA A 4 -44.47 -6.17 -27.94
C ALA A 4 -42.95 -6.33 -28.14
N ASN A 5 -42.23 -5.22 -28.22
CA ASN A 5 -40.78 -5.25 -28.25
C ASN A 5 -40.28 -5.96 -27.00
N SER A 6 -39.46 -7.01 -27.17
CA SER A 6 -38.89 -7.82 -26.09
C SER A 6 -37.91 -7.06 -25.19
N MET A 7 -37.49 -5.86 -25.60
CA MET A 7 -36.57 -4.99 -24.88
C MET A 7 -37.20 -3.63 -24.63
N LYS A 8 -37.11 -3.17 -23.38
CA LYS A 8 -37.54 -1.83 -22.96
C LYS A 8 -36.32 -0.92 -22.85
N GLN A 9 -36.32 0.19 -23.57
CA GLN A 9 -35.30 1.22 -23.42
C GLN A 9 -35.51 1.97 -22.10
N ILE A 10 -34.50 1.94 -21.22
CA ILE A 10 -34.55 2.60 -19.90
C ILE A 10 -34.04 4.05 -19.98
N GLY A 11 -33.07 4.33 -20.85
CA GLY A 11 -32.57 5.69 -21.08
C GLY A 11 -31.58 5.78 -22.23
N SER A 12 -31.20 7.01 -22.58
CA SER A 12 -30.15 7.33 -23.56
C SER A 12 -29.39 8.56 -23.07
N ARG A 13 -28.06 8.51 -23.12
CA ARG A 13 -27.20 9.61 -22.69
C ARG A 13 -26.02 9.77 -23.63
N VAL A 14 -25.73 11.01 -24.00
CA VAL A 14 -24.51 11.36 -24.72
C VAL A 14 -23.41 11.66 -23.70
N VAL A 15 -22.25 11.05 -23.88
CA VAL A 15 -21.06 11.23 -23.03
C VAL A 15 -20.05 12.15 -23.74
N GLY A 16 -19.34 12.97 -22.98
CA GLY A 16 -18.45 14.03 -23.50
C GLY A 16 -17.09 13.58 -24.04
N GLY A 17 -16.91 12.28 -24.31
CA GLY A 17 -15.65 11.68 -24.78
C GLY A 17 -15.87 10.26 -25.31
N SER A 18 -14.86 9.69 -25.97
CA SER A 18 -14.93 8.31 -26.48
C SER A 18 -14.83 7.33 -25.31
N VAL A 19 -15.83 6.46 -25.15
CA VAL A 19 -15.74 5.34 -24.21
C VAL A 19 -14.93 4.22 -24.84
N LYS A 20 -13.78 3.87 -24.24
CA LYS A 20 -12.88 2.82 -24.76
C LYS A 20 -13.14 1.46 -24.12
N ARG A 21 -13.61 1.45 -22.88
CA ARG A 21 -13.90 0.25 -22.08
C ARG A 21 -15.15 0.49 -21.27
N MET A 22 -16.00 -0.54 -21.16
CA MET A 22 -17.17 -0.53 -20.31
C MET A 22 -17.41 -1.92 -19.74
N GLU A 23 -17.86 -2.00 -18.50
CA GLU A 23 -18.16 -3.27 -17.83
C GLU A 23 -19.30 -3.12 -16.83
N TRP A 24 -20.28 -4.01 -16.95
CA TRP A 24 -21.38 -4.12 -15.99
C TRP A 24 -20.91 -4.84 -14.73
N SER A 25 -21.41 -4.41 -13.58
CA SER A 25 -21.35 -5.21 -12.37
C SER A 25 -22.15 -6.50 -12.59
N ASN A 26 -21.63 -7.62 -12.10
CA ASN A 26 -22.28 -8.92 -12.23
C ASN A 26 -23.55 -9.05 -11.37
N LYS A 27 -23.77 -8.14 -10.42
CA LYS A 27 -24.82 -8.24 -9.40
C LYS A 27 -25.61 -6.95 -9.21
N MET A 28 -24.92 -5.82 -9.18
CA MET A 28 -25.56 -4.53 -8.93
C MET A 28 -26.01 -3.89 -10.24
N ASP A 29 -26.88 -2.90 -10.16
CA ASP A 29 -27.31 -2.10 -11.32
C ASP A 29 -26.24 -1.09 -11.76
N LEU A 30 -24.96 -1.43 -11.64
CA LEU A 30 -23.83 -0.55 -11.89
C LEU A 30 -23.14 -0.85 -13.23
N ILE A 31 -22.75 0.20 -13.93
CA ILE A 31 -21.86 0.16 -15.10
C ILE A 31 -20.67 1.07 -14.83
N ALA A 32 -19.47 0.52 -15.02
CA ALA A 32 -18.23 1.28 -15.05
C ALA A 32 -17.80 1.47 -16.51
N TYR A 33 -17.25 2.65 -16.84
CA TYR A 33 -16.64 2.87 -18.13
C TYR A 33 -15.46 3.84 -18.05
N GLY A 34 -14.47 3.60 -18.91
CA GLY A 34 -13.27 4.42 -19.05
C GLY A 34 -13.34 5.31 -20.29
N THR A 35 -13.00 6.59 -20.14
CA THR A 35 -12.92 7.55 -21.24
C THR A 35 -11.55 7.52 -21.92
N ASP A 36 -11.46 8.09 -23.11
CA ASP A 36 -10.22 8.37 -23.82
C ASP A 36 -9.28 9.33 -23.08
N ARG A 37 -9.80 10.11 -22.14
CA ARG A 37 -9.03 11.00 -21.25
C ARG A 37 -8.40 10.30 -20.05
N GLY A 38 -8.67 9.01 -19.86
CA GLY A 38 -8.16 8.24 -18.71
C GLY A 38 -9.05 8.29 -17.46
N GLU A 39 -10.21 8.95 -17.53
CA GLU A 39 -11.16 9.01 -16.41
C GLU A 39 -11.97 7.71 -16.31
N VAL A 40 -12.32 7.32 -15.09
CA VAL A 40 -13.19 6.17 -14.83
C VAL A 40 -14.48 6.65 -14.18
N ILE A 41 -15.61 6.31 -14.77
CA ILE A 41 -16.92 6.75 -14.32
C ILE A 41 -17.77 5.53 -13.97
N ILE A 42 -18.41 5.57 -12.80
CA ILE A 42 -19.34 4.54 -12.34
C ILE A 42 -20.75 5.17 -12.28
N GLN A 43 -21.72 4.50 -12.90
CA GLN A 43 -23.12 4.96 -12.95
C GLN A 43 -24.08 3.81 -12.72
N ARG A 44 -25.30 4.13 -12.30
CA ARG A 44 -26.41 3.18 -12.27
C ARG A 44 -27.03 2.97 -13.64
N LEU A 45 -27.79 1.89 -13.78
CA LEU A 45 -28.62 1.59 -14.96
C LEU A 45 -29.61 2.72 -15.30
N SER A 46 -30.02 3.51 -14.30
CA SER A 46 -30.85 4.71 -14.46
C SER A 46 -30.12 5.94 -15.01
N TRP A 47 -28.83 5.81 -15.37
CA TRP A 47 -27.93 6.90 -15.76
C TRP A 47 -27.60 7.91 -14.66
N GLN A 48 -27.94 7.60 -13.41
CA GLN A 48 -27.46 8.35 -12.25
C GLN A 48 -25.96 8.09 -12.07
N LYS A 49 -25.16 9.15 -12.14
CA LYS A 49 -23.71 9.08 -11.89
C LYS A 49 -23.47 8.91 -10.40
N ILE A 50 -22.64 7.94 -10.03
CA ILE A 50 -22.18 7.73 -8.66
C ILE A 50 -20.90 8.54 -8.47
N VAL A 51 -19.81 8.07 -9.05
CA VAL A 51 -18.48 8.66 -8.87
C VAL A 51 -17.76 8.84 -10.20
N THR A 52 -16.82 9.79 -10.22
CA THR A 52 -15.87 10.00 -11.32
C THR A 52 -14.48 10.03 -10.73
N PHE A 53 -13.68 9.02 -11.05
CA PHE A 53 -12.27 8.98 -10.70
C PHE A 53 -11.46 9.72 -11.78
N PRO A 54 -10.61 10.67 -11.38
CA PRO A 54 -9.88 11.51 -12.32
C PRO A 54 -8.83 10.71 -13.10
N SER A 55 -8.39 11.28 -14.21
CA SER A 55 -7.26 10.73 -14.97
C SER A 55 -5.97 10.75 -14.14
N LEU A 56 -5.10 9.77 -14.41
CA LEU A 56 -3.83 9.60 -13.70
C LEU A 56 -2.66 10.37 -14.33
N GLY A 57 -2.91 11.11 -15.41
CA GLY A 57 -1.92 11.91 -16.11
C GLY A 57 -2.27 12.09 -17.59
N GLU A 58 -1.50 12.93 -18.28
CA GLU A 58 -1.60 13.05 -19.73
C GLU A 58 -1.21 11.71 -20.40
N ASP A 59 -1.97 11.30 -21.44
CA ASP A 59 -1.79 10.07 -22.21
C ASP A 59 -1.90 8.72 -21.46
N VAL A 60 -2.44 8.71 -20.23
CA VAL A 60 -2.73 7.46 -19.51
C VAL A 60 -4.12 6.94 -19.87
N ALA A 61 -4.18 5.88 -20.67
CA ALA A 61 -5.43 5.29 -21.13
C ALA A 61 -5.92 4.16 -20.21
N VAL A 62 -7.24 4.06 -20.03
CA VAL A 62 -7.89 2.92 -19.36
C VAL A 62 -7.87 1.71 -20.30
N ARG A 63 -7.17 0.66 -19.91
CA ARG A 63 -6.99 -0.57 -20.69
C ARG A 63 -8.01 -1.64 -20.37
N SER A 64 -8.37 -1.76 -19.10
CA SER A 64 -9.28 -2.80 -18.62
C SER A 64 -10.02 -2.34 -17.38
N LEU A 65 -11.24 -2.85 -17.26
CA LEU A 65 -12.05 -2.81 -16.06
C LEU A 65 -12.25 -4.26 -15.60
N GLY A 66 -12.64 -4.46 -14.35
CA GLY A 66 -12.95 -5.78 -13.82
C GLY A 66 -13.62 -5.68 -12.47
N TRP A 67 -14.90 -6.02 -12.38
CA TRP A 67 -15.64 -5.99 -11.10
C TRP A 67 -15.28 -7.20 -10.24
N GLN A 68 -15.09 -6.97 -8.94
CA GLN A 68 -15.04 -8.05 -7.97
C GLN A 68 -16.44 -8.67 -7.85
N LEU A 69 -16.51 -10.00 -7.87
CA LEU A 69 -17.77 -10.72 -7.69
C LEU A 69 -18.37 -10.41 -6.33
N ASP A 70 -19.65 -10.06 -6.33
CA ASP A 70 -20.48 -9.77 -5.16
C ASP A 70 -20.19 -8.47 -4.38
N GLU A 71 -19.22 -7.65 -4.82
CA GLU A 71 -18.76 -6.45 -4.11
C GLU A 71 -18.92 -5.15 -4.93
N THR A 72 -18.64 -4.01 -4.30
CA THR A 72 -18.59 -2.65 -4.90
C THR A 72 -17.21 -2.31 -5.47
N VAL A 73 -16.27 -3.25 -5.40
CA VAL A 73 -14.87 -3.04 -5.78
C VAL A 73 -14.66 -3.27 -7.27
N LEU A 74 -13.99 -2.31 -7.90
CA LEU A 74 -13.61 -2.31 -9.31
C LEU A 74 -12.09 -2.25 -9.45
N ALA A 75 -11.51 -3.18 -10.21
CA ALA A 75 -10.12 -3.11 -10.65
C ALA A 75 -10.03 -2.37 -11.98
N VAL A 76 -9.08 -1.45 -12.10
CA VAL A 76 -8.79 -0.70 -13.32
C VAL A 76 -7.33 -0.88 -13.69
N GLY A 77 -7.06 -1.33 -14.92
CA GLY A 77 -5.73 -1.41 -15.49
C GLY A 77 -5.46 -0.25 -16.46
N TYR A 78 -4.29 0.37 -16.36
CA TYR A 78 -3.90 1.54 -17.14
C TYR A 78 -2.71 1.26 -18.08
N SER A 79 -2.53 2.11 -19.09
CA SER A 79 -1.46 1.98 -20.08
C SER A 79 -0.05 2.16 -19.52
N ASN A 80 0.09 2.84 -18.39
CA ASN A 80 1.37 3.08 -17.71
C ASN A 80 1.78 1.95 -16.74
N GLY A 81 1.10 0.82 -16.77
CA GLY A 81 1.38 -0.31 -15.88
C GLY A 81 0.78 -0.18 -14.48
N ARG A 82 0.04 0.89 -14.19
CA ARG A 82 -0.68 1.00 -12.92
C ARG A 82 -1.96 0.17 -12.95
N VAL A 83 -2.28 -0.46 -11.83
CA VAL A 83 -3.56 -1.10 -11.53
C VAL A 83 -4.11 -0.49 -10.25
N THR A 84 -5.34 0.01 -10.30
CA THR A 84 -5.99 0.65 -9.16
C THR A 84 -7.24 -0.12 -8.75
N LEU A 85 -7.43 -0.34 -7.44
CA LEU A 85 -8.68 -0.83 -6.87
C LEU A 85 -9.51 0.34 -6.36
N LEU A 86 -10.75 0.44 -6.82
CA LEU A 86 -11.68 1.54 -6.55
C LEU A 86 -12.92 0.98 -5.84
N ASP A 87 -13.43 1.71 -4.85
CA ASP A 87 -14.69 1.38 -4.19
C ASP A 87 -15.81 2.30 -4.69
N ALA A 88 -16.85 1.72 -5.29
CA ALA A 88 -18.01 2.49 -5.76
C ALA A 88 -18.90 3.02 -4.62
N GLU A 89 -18.89 2.40 -3.44
CA GLU A 89 -19.71 2.80 -2.29
C GLU A 89 -19.03 3.89 -1.46
N ARG A 90 -17.71 3.74 -1.23
CA ARG A 90 -16.91 4.74 -0.51
C ARG A 90 -16.47 5.92 -1.38
N GLU A 91 -16.60 5.78 -2.71
CA GLU A 91 -16.16 6.75 -3.70
C GLU A 91 -14.65 7.06 -3.61
N ASP A 92 -13.85 6.07 -3.19
CA ASP A 92 -12.43 6.24 -2.91
C ASP A 92 -11.55 5.15 -3.55
N GLN A 93 -10.25 5.44 -3.62
CA GLN A 93 -9.22 4.55 -4.09
C GLN A 93 -8.70 3.67 -2.93
N ILE A 94 -8.95 2.37 -3.02
CA ILE A 94 -8.52 1.39 -2.00
C ILE A 94 -7.02 1.14 -2.07
N SER A 95 -6.49 0.85 -3.27
CA SER A 95 -5.07 0.49 -3.41
C SER A 95 -4.55 0.72 -4.82
N VAL A 96 -3.22 0.82 -4.92
CA VAL A 96 -2.49 1.01 -6.17
C VAL A 96 -1.38 -0.03 -6.26
N LEU A 97 -1.35 -0.75 -7.38
CA LEU A 97 -0.32 -1.69 -7.75
C LEU A 97 0.40 -1.16 -8.99
N ASN A 98 1.73 -1.12 -8.96
CA ASN A 98 2.52 -0.68 -10.10
C ASN A 98 3.23 -1.89 -10.73
N PHE A 99 3.12 -2.00 -12.05
CA PHE A 99 3.82 -2.94 -12.90
C PHE A 99 4.66 -2.13 -13.89
N GLU A 100 5.77 -2.71 -14.35
CA GLU A 100 6.71 -2.03 -15.27
C GLU A 100 6.15 -1.90 -16.70
N GLU A 101 5.05 -2.58 -17.00
CA GLU A 101 4.57 -2.80 -18.37
C GLU A 101 3.10 -2.42 -18.52
N ASP A 102 2.71 -2.00 -19.72
CA ASP A 102 1.32 -1.70 -20.08
C ASP A 102 0.37 -2.86 -19.73
N ILE A 103 -0.74 -2.54 -19.08
CA ILE A 103 -1.73 -3.52 -18.66
C ILE A 103 -2.62 -3.89 -19.85
N LYS A 104 -2.67 -5.16 -20.21
CA LYS A 104 -3.62 -5.66 -21.21
C LYS A 104 -5.01 -5.84 -20.62
N ARG A 105 -5.09 -6.53 -19.48
CA ARG A 105 -6.36 -6.92 -18.85
C ARG A 105 -6.21 -7.11 -17.35
N VAL A 106 -7.24 -6.74 -16.60
CA VAL A 106 -7.42 -7.10 -15.19
C VAL A 106 -8.78 -7.75 -15.00
N TYR A 107 -8.88 -8.74 -14.12
CA TYR A 107 -10.17 -9.28 -13.69
C TYR A 107 -10.04 -10.01 -12.35
N PHE A 108 -11.17 -10.18 -11.66
CA PHE A 108 -11.24 -11.01 -10.47
C PHE A 108 -11.64 -12.44 -10.81
N SER A 109 -10.93 -13.41 -10.26
CA SER A 109 -11.29 -14.82 -10.40
C SER A 109 -12.62 -15.13 -9.71
N LYS A 110 -13.14 -16.34 -9.95
CA LYS A 110 -14.21 -16.88 -9.12
C LYS A 110 -13.81 -16.84 -7.64
N SER A 111 -14.78 -16.70 -6.75
CA SER A 111 -14.56 -16.79 -5.31
C SER A 111 -14.04 -18.18 -4.91
N ILE A 112 -13.03 -18.19 -4.05
CA ILE A 112 -12.43 -19.37 -3.47
C ILE A 112 -13.28 -19.84 -2.31
N LYS A 113 -14.02 -20.94 -2.50
CA LYS A 113 -14.80 -21.57 -1.45
C LYS A 113 -13.93 -22.56 -0.69
N THR A 114 -13.52 -22.21 0.52
CA THR A 114 -12.69 -23.07 1.39
C THR A 114 -13.37 -24.41 1.72
N SER A 115 -14.70 -24.49 1.68
CA SER A 115 -15.48 -25.73 1.84
C SER A 115 -15.22 -26.76 0.74
N ASP A 116 -14.92 -26.31 -0.47
CA ASP A 116 -14.77 -27.17 -1.65
C ASP A 116 -13.43 -27.93 -1.59
N TYR A 117 -12.47 -27.39 -0.83
CA TYR A 117 -11.17 -27.98 -0.55
C TYR A 117 -11.21 -28.62 0.85
N ARG A 118 -11.82 -29.80 0.95
CA ARG A 118 -11.93 -30.62 2.18
C ARG A 118 -10.58 -30.64 2.93
N SER A 119 -10.53 -29.92 4.06
CA SER A 119 -9.30 -29.55 4.76
C SER A 119 -8.56 -30.70 5.44
N THR A 120 -7.33 -30.99 4.99
CA THR A 120 -6.32 -31.72 5.81
C THR A 120 -5.61 -30.77 6.78
N TYR A 121 -5.57 -29.47 6.46
CA TYR A 121 -5.06 -28.42 7.36
C TYR A 121 -6.24 -27.65 7.97
N ARG A 122 -6.56 -27.93 9.24
CA ARG A 122 -7.44 -27.10 10.06
C ARG A 122 -6.61 -26.41 11.12
N ASN A 123 -6.18 -25.19 10.86
CA ASN A 123 -5.76 -24.34 11.96
C ASN A 123 -7.01 -23.69 12.56
N ARG A 124 -7.44 -24.20 13.72
CA ARG A 124 -8.61 -23.72 14.46
C ARG A 124 -8.30 -22.50 15.33
N THR A 125 -7.07 -21.99 15.29
CA THR A 125 -6.77 -20.66 15.84
C THR A 125 -7.37 -19.63 14.89
N GLU A 126 -8.68 -19.46 14.96
CA GLU A 126 -9.33 -18.23 14.52
C GLU A 126 -8.48 -17.07 15.05
N HIS A 127 -8.15 -16.14 14.18
CA HIS A 127 -7.17 -15.08 14.34
C HIS A 127 -7.38 -14.26 15.63
N THR A 128 -6.95 -14.80 16.78
CA THR A 128 -7.08 -14.17 18.10
C THR A 128 -6.00 -13.13 18.36
N PHE A 129 -5.14 -12.86 17.38
CA PHE A 129 -4.10 -11.83 17.52
C PHE A 129 -4.71 -10.46 17.80
N ASP A 130 -5.91 -10.17 17.29
CA ASP A 130 -6.66 -8.93 17.58
C ASP A 130 -6.94 -8.73 19.08
N PHE A 131 -6.98 -9.82 19.86
CA PHE A 131 -7.19 -9.75 21.31
C PHE A 131 -5.90 -9.53 22.10
N PHE A 132 -4.76 -10.00 21.59
CA PHE A 132 -3.49 -10.02 22.33
C PHE A 132 -2.47 -8.97 21.85
N LEU A 133 -2.57 -8.52 20.61
CA LEU A 133 -1.69 -7.50 20.07
C LEU A 133 -2.17 -6.10 20.43
N PRO A 134 -1.25 -5.16 20.72
CA PRO A 134 -1.61 -3.77 20.92
C PRO A 134 -2.24 -3.21 19.64
N PRO A 135 -3.38 -2.50 19.76
CA PRO A 135 -3.98 -1.84 18.61
C PRO A 135 -3.05 -0.71 18.14
N LEU A 136 -2.88 -0.59 16.82
CA LEU A 136 -2.08 0.48 16.23
C LEU A 136 -2.82 1.82 16.42
N PRO A 137 -2.23 2.81 17.10
CA PRO A 137 -2.85 4.12 17.27
C PRO A 137 -2.99 4.83 15.92
N PRO A 138 -4.06 5.60 15.67
CA PRO A 138 -4.17 6.39 14.45
C PRO A 138 -3.06 7.45 14.40
N LEU A 139 -2.47 7.65 13.22
CA LEU A 139 -1.45 8.69 12.96
C LEU A 139 -2.08 10.08 12.70
N SER A 140 -3.40 10.18 12.67
CA SER A 140 -4.12 11.43 12.40
C SER A 140 -3.92 12.44 13.53
N GLY A 141 -3.12 13.47 13.29
CA GLY A 141 -2.98 14.61 14.20
C GLY A 141 -1.63 15.35 14.19
N ILE A 142 -0.60 14.85 13.49
CA ILE A 142 0.78 15.33 13.66
C ILE A 142 1.39 15.98 12.39
N GLY A 143 0.75 15.90 11.22
CA GLY A 143 1.24 16.54 9.99
C GLY A 143 0.12 16.96 9.05
N SER A 144 0.30 18.08 8.33
CA SER A 144 -0.65 18.57 7.33
C SER A 144 -0.54 17.80 6.01
N SER A 145 -0.71 16.49 6.05
CA SER A 145 -0.94 15.71 4.85
C SER A 145 -1.66 14.42 5.19
N THR A 146 -2.76 14.25 4.46
CA THR A 146 -3.48 12.99 4.23
C THR A 146 -4.30 12.41 5.40
N LYS A 147 -5.62 12.49 5.21
CA LYS A 147 -6.65 11.64 5.83
C LYS A 147 -6.45 10.15 5.46
N MET A 148 -5.28 9.56 5.71
CA MET A 148 -4.95 8.18 5.30
C MET A 148 -4.84 7.21 6.49
N ALA A 149 -4.77 7.72 7.72
CA ALA A 149 -4.44 6.91 8.89
C ALA A 149 -5.57 5.98 9.40
N GLU A 150 -6.83 6.21 9.02
CA GLU A 150 -7.95 5.35 9.47
C GLU A 150 -8.32 4.23 8.49
N GLU A 151 -7.77 4.22 7.25
CA GLU A 151 -8.36 3.42 6.16
C GLU A 151 -7.46 2.42 5.46
N GLN A 152 -6.24 2.17 5.96
CA GLN A 152 -5.50 0.94 5.63
C GLN A 152 -6.06 -0.30 6.37
N ARG A 153 -7.37 -0.33 6.66
CA ARG A 153 -8.10 -1.58 6.85
C ARG A 153 -8.86 -1.85 5.56
N SER A 154 -8.38 -2.75 4.71
CA SER A 154 -9.23 -3.33 3.67
C SER A 154 -8.56 -4.45 2.87
N PHE A 155 -8.40 -5.62 3.48
CA PHE A 155 -8.75 -6.81 2.70
C PHE A 155 -10.25 -6.75 2.47
N ALA A 156 -10.65 -6.70 1.19
CA ALA A 156 -12.04 -6.59 0.79
C ALA A 156 -12.90 -7.52 1.67
N LYS A 157 -13.85 -6.93 2.41
CA LYS A 157 -14.96 -7.68 2.99
C LYS A 157 -15.58 -8.40 1.80
N GLY A 158 -15.47 -9.73 1.77
CA GLY A 158 -15.89 -10.49 0.59
C GLY A 158 -15.25 -11.87 0.54
N SER A 159 -15.73 -12.69 -0.38
CA SER A 159 -15.16 -14.03 -0.57
C SER A 159 -13.78 -13.92 -1.21
N PRO A 160 -12.76 -14.64 -0.68
CA PRO A 160 -11.39 -14.51 -1.19
C PRO A 160 -11.33 -14.90 -2.66
N CYS A 161 -10.60 -14.12 -3.47
CA CYS A 161 -10.42 -14.37 -4.89
C CYS A 161 -9.05 -13.84 -5.34
N PHE A 162 -8.61 -14.26 -6.53
CA PHE A 162 -7.43 -13.70 -7.16
C PHE A 162 -7.80 -12.48 -7.98
N LEU A 163 -7.04 -11.40 -7.83
CA LEU A 163 -6.89 -10.39 -8.85
C LEU A 163 -5.87 -10.91 -9.87
N VAL A 164 -6.30 -11.07 -11.11
CA VAL A 164 -5.44 -11.49 -12.22
C VAL A 164 -5.08 -10.26 -13.03
N VAL A 165 -3.78 -9.99 -13.14
CA VAL A 165 -3.24 -8.87 -13.93
C VAL A 165 -2.45 -9.44 -15.10
N ILE A 166 -2.81 -9.04 -16.31
CA ILE A 166 -2.18 -9.50 -17.55
C ILE A 166 -1.56 -8.29 -18.22
N THR A 167 -0.27 -8.34 -18.49
CA THR A 167 0.44 -7.28 -19.22
C THR A 167 0.36 -7.50 -20.73
N VAL A 168 0.60 -6.45 -21.51
CA VAL A 168 0.67 -6.55 -22.98
C VAL A 168 1.81 -7.44 -23.43
N THR A 169 2.88 -7.55 -22.63
CA THR A 169 3.98 -8.46 -22.93
C THR A 169 3.63 -9.93 -22.68
N GLY A 170 2.52 -10.21 -22.00
CA GLY A 170 2.08 -11.57 -21.71
C GLY A 170 2.58 -12.15 -20.41
N LYS A 171 3.06 -11.31 -19.49
CA LYS A 171 3.17 -11.70 -18.08
C LYS A 171 1.79 -11.73 -17.46
N VAL A 172 1.48 -12.83 -16.77
CA VAL A 172 0.25 -13.02 -16.02
C VAL A 172 0.62 -13.11 -14.55
N HIS A 173 0.09 -12.18 -13.74
CA HIS A 173 0.29 -12.12 -12.30
C HIS A 173 -0.99 -12.51 -11.58
N LEU A 174 -0.85 -13.38 -10.59
CA LEU A 174 -1.91 -13.77 -9.68
C LEU A 174 -1.68 -13.09 -8.34
N LEU A 175 -2.61 -12.23 -7.93
CA LEU A 175 -2.55 -11.55 -6.64
C LEU A 175 -3.72 -11.98 -5.78
N LEU A 176 -3.43 -12.42 -4.56
CA LEU A 176 -4.42 -12.81 -3.57
C LEU A 176 -4.53 -11.71 -2.53
N LEU A 177 -5.77 -11.31 -2.20
CA LEU A 177 -6.06 -10.27 -1.20
C LEU A 177 -5.32 -8.94 -1.47
N GLY A 178 -5.04 -8.58 -2.72
CA GLY A 178 -4.35 -7.33 -3.09
C GLY A 178 -2.89 -7.20 -2.61
N ALA A 179 -2.41 -8.09 -1.74
CA ALA A 179 -1.10 -8.02 -1.09
C ALA A 179 -0.16 -9.15 -1.50
N LEU A 180 -0.64 -10.39 -1.61
CA LEU A 180 0.21 -11.54 -1.91
C LEU A 180 0.27 -11.81 -3.42
N ARG A 181 1.43 -11.62 -4.04
CA ARG A 181 1.72 -12.12 -5.39
C ARG A 181 1.88 -13.65 -5.32
N ALA A 182 0.79 -14.37 -5.56
CA ALA A 182 0.70 -15.82 -5.44
C ALA A 182 1.42 -16.56 -6.59
N GLY A 183 1.58 -15.91 -7.75
CA GLY A 183 2.30 -16.51 -8.86
C GLY A 183 2.44 -15.57 -10.04
N GLN A 184 3.41 -15.89 -10.90
CA GLN A 184 3.62 -15.23 -12.17
C GLN A 184 3.99 -16.26 -13.22
N ILE A 185 3.49 -16.08 -14.44
CA ILE A 185 3.88 -16.86 -15.61
C ILE A 185 4.09 -15.92 -16.79
N ASP A 186 5.13 -16.18 -17.57
CA ASP A 186 5.44 -15.46 -18.79
C ASP A 186 5.04 -16.31 -19.99
N LEU A 187 3.97 -15.90 -20.67
CA LEU A 187 3.41 -16.63 -21.81
C LEU A 187 4.35 -16.64 -23.02
N ARG A 188 5.25 -15.65 -23.15
CA ARG A 188 6.20 -15.58 -24.29
C ARG A 188 7.18 -16.74 -24.30
N GLN A 189 7.46 -17.33 -23.15
CA GLN A 189 8.37 -18.48 -23.03
C GLN A 189 7.79 -19.78 -23.60
N HIS A 190 6.51 -19.77 -23.97
CA HIS A 190 5.76 -20.95 -24.40
C HIS A 190 5.22 -20.84 -25.85
N VAL A 191 5.73 -19.89 -26.63
CA VAL A 191 5.39 -19.70 -28.07
C VAL A 191 6.63 -19.84 -28.95
N LEU A 192 6.42 -20.09 -30.26
CA LEU A 192 7.52 -20.27 -31.21
C LEU A 192 8.09 -18.95 -31.72
N HIS A 193 7.25 -17.93 -31.89
CA HIS A 193 7.60 -16.60 -32.42
C HIS A 193 7.35 -15.52 -31.37
N PRO A 194 8.25 -15.37 -30.37
CA PRO A 194 8.07 -14.39 -29.29
C PRO A 194 8.06 -12.94 -29.78
N ASP A 195 8.68 -12.65 -30.93
CA ASP A 195 8.75 -11.30 -31.51
C ASP A 195 7.40 -10.85 -32.13
N GLU A 196 6.58 -11.80 -32.58
CA GLU A 196 5.24 -11.57 -33.14
C GLU A 196 4.15 -12.06 -32.18
N PHE A 197 4.38 -11.87 -30.88
CA PHE A 197 3.50 -12.34 -29.82
C PHE A 197 2.47 -11.28 -29.41
N ALA A 198 1.21 -11.70 -29.27
CA ALA A 198 0.16 -10.86 -28.67
C ALA A 198 -0.79 -11.68 -27.79
N VAL A 199 -1.07 -11.20 -26.57
CA VAL A 199 -2.11 -11.77 -25.72
C VAL A 199 -3.47 -11.17 -26.03
N HIS A 200 -4.47 -12.03 -26.22
CA HIS A 200 -5.87 -11.64 -26.41
C HIS A 200 -6.67 -11.76 -25.13
N ASP A 201 -6.65 -12.95 -24.50
CA ASP A 201 -7.33 -13.17 -23.23
C ASP A 201 -6.62 -14.26 -22.41
N VAL A 202 -6.78 -14.22 -21.09
CA VAL A 202 -6.33 -15.28 -20.19
C VAL A 202 -7.42 -15.51 -19.15
N ARG A 203 -7.76 -16.77 -18.92
CA ARG A 203 -8.80 -17.17 -17.95
C ARG A 203 -8.32 -18.31 -17.07
N LEU A 204 -8.61 -18.18 -15.78
CA LEU A 204 -8.45 -19.25 -14.80
C LEU A 204 -9.71 -20.11 -14.77
N SER A 205 -9.52 -21.43 -14.62
CA SER A 205 -10.62 -22.34 -14.33
C SER A 205 -11.20 -22.07 -12.95
N GLY A 206 -12.48 -22.40 -12.76
CA GLY A 206 -13.19 -22.14 -11.49
C GLY A 206 -12.70 -22.97 -10.30
N ASP A 207 -11.95 -24.04 -10.56
CA ASP A 207 -11.26 -24.90 -9.59
C ASP A 207 -9.76 -24.56 -9.45
N PHE A 208 -9.29 -23.52 -10.15
CA PHE A 208 -7.90 -23.03 -10.20
C PHE A 208 -6.85 -24.07 -10.62
N ASN A 209 -7.28 -25.19 -11.21
CA ASN A 209 -6.42 -26.26 -11.67
C ASN A 209 -5.85 -26.01 -13.07
N ALA A 210 -6.42 -25.07 -13.82
CA ALA A 210 -5.97 -24.75 -15.16
C ALA A 210 -6.04 -23.24 -15.46
N MET A 211 -5.13 -22.79 -16.32
CA MET A 211 -5.17 -21.47 -16.94
C MET A 211 -5.16 -21.63 -18.45
N TYR A 212 -6.06 -20.93 -19.13
CA TYR A 212 -6.16 -20.91 -20.58
C TYR A 212 -5.78 -19.52 -21.09
N ALA A 213 -4.80 -19.44 -21.97
CA ALA A 213 -4.38 -18.18 -22.58
C ALA A 213 -4.58 -18.24 -24.10
N LEU A 214 -5.38 -17.31 -24.63
CA LEU A 214 -5.55 -17.10 -26.07
C LEU A 214 -4.48 -16.11 -26.54
N VAL A 215 -3.55 -16.58 -27.36
CA VAL A 215 -2.40 -15.82 -27.84
C VAL A 215 -2.26 -15.91 -29.35
N SER A 216 -1.74 -14.85 -29.96
CA SER A 216 -1.18 -14.92 -31.31
C SER A 216 0.30 -15.27 -31.23
N ASP A 217 0.71 -16.27 -32.00
CA ASP A 217 2.08 -16.73 -32.18
C ASP A 217 2.41 -16.62 -33.67
N GLY A 218 2.96 -15.47 -34.08
CA GLY A 218 3.04 -15.09 -35.48
C GLY A 218 1.66 -14.86 -36.09
N SER A 219 1.38 -15.51 -37.22
CA SER A 219 0.07 -15.45 -37.88
C SER A 219 -0.98 -16.39 -37.28
N GLU A 220 -0.61 -17.29 -36.37
CA GLU A 220 -1.50 -18.32 -35.83
C GLU A 220 -2.12 -17.89 -34.50
N LEU A 221 -3.41 -18.17 -34.33
CA LEU A 221 -4.11 -18.01 -33.05
C LEU A 221 -4.07 -19.34 -32.30
N LYS A 222 -3.47 -19.35 -31.11
CA LYS A 222 -3.27 -20.54 -30.27
C LYS A 222 -3.93 -20.37 -28.90
N VAL A 223 -4.35 -21.49 -28.33
CA VAL A 223 -4.78 -21.57 -26.92
C VAL A 223 -3.73 -22.35 -26.16
N LEU A 224 -3.02 -21.68 -25.26
CA LEU A 224 -2.10 -22.31 -24.33
C LEU A 224 -2.90 -22.81 -23.11
N HIS A 225 -2.68 -24.05 -22.73
CA HIS A 225 -3.30 -24.68 -21.56
C HIS A 225 -2.23 -25.01 -20.52
N PHE A 226 -2.32 -24.36 -19.37
CA PHE A 226 -1.40 -24.56 -18.24
C PHE A 226 -2.13 -25.28 -17.13
N HIS A 227 -1.65 -26.47 -16.78
CA HIS A 227 -2.14 -27.22 -15.64
C HIS A 227 -1.41 -26.79 -14.36
N ASN A 228 -2.16 -26.52 -13.28
CA ASN A 228 -1.64 -26.06 -12.01
C ASN A 228 -2.19 -26.89 -10.85
N SER A 229 -1.45 -27.96 -10.51
CA SER A 229 -1.75 -28.81 -9.36
C SER A 229 -1.42 -28.15 -8.02
N VAL A 230 -0.53 -27.13 -8.01
CA VAL A 230 -0.08 -26.46 -6.78
C VAL A 230 -1.20 -25.62 -6.20
N LEU A 231 -1.84 -24.77 -7.00
CA LEU A 231 -2.96 -23.96 -6.53
C LEU A 231 -4.09 -24.84 -6.00
N GLN A 232 -4.51 -25.86 -6.75
CA GLN A 232 -5.59 -26.75 -6.32
C GLN A 232 -5.29 -27.45 -4.98
N LYS A 233 -4.05 -27.95 -4.79
CA LYS A 233 -3.66 -28.68 -3.57
C LYS A 233 -3.41 -27.77 -2.37
N TYR A 234 -2.84 -26.59 -2.59
CA TYR A 234 -2.34 -25.70 -1.53
C TYR A 234 -3.16 -24.42 -1.34
N ILE A 235 -4.33 -24.27 -1.98
CA ILE A 235 -5.15 -23.06 -1.88
C ILE A 235 -5.52 -22.70 -0.45
N SER A 236 -5.83 -23.69 0.39
CA SER A 236 -6.23 -23.45 1.79
C SER A 236 -5.05 -22.97 2.66
N PRO A 237 -3.88 -23.64 2.68
CA PRO A 237 -2.68 -23.10 3.30
C PRO A 237 -2.27 -21.72 2.74
N MET A 238 -2.39 -21.52 1.43
CA MET A 238 -2.03 -20.25 0.79
C MET A 238 -2.97 -19.10 1.18
N LEU A 239 -4.26 -19.36 1.39
CA LEU A 239 -5.18 -18.35 1.96
C LEU A 239 -4.78 -17.94 3.37
N HIS A 240 -4.45 -18.91 4.22
CA HIS A 240 -3.97 -18.64 5.58
C HIS A 240 -2.66 -17.84 5.56
N LEU A 241 -1.73 -18.19 4.66
CA LEU A 241 -0.51 -17.45 4.44
C LEU A 241 -0.78 -16.01 3.97
N ALA A 242 -1.71 -15.84 3.04
CA ALA A 242 -2.03 -14.54 2.47
C ALA A 242 -2.48 -13.54 3.55
N VAL A 243 -3.27 -13.98 4.54
CA VAL A 243 -3.71 -13.14 5.68
C VAL A 243 -2.53 -12.69 6.55
N HIS A 244 -1.53 -13.54 6.79
CA HIS A 244 -0.34 -13.13 7.53
C HIS A 244 0.54 -12.16 6.73
N CYS A 245 0.74 -12.42 5.43
CA CYS A 245 1.50 -11.52 4.56
C CYS A 245 0.84 -10.15 4.42
N ALA A 246 -0.49 -10.16 4.34
CA ALA A 246 -1.37 -9.02 4.42
C ALA A 246 -1.08 -8.13 5.65
N ASN A 247 -1.17 -8.70 6.85
CA ASN A 247 -0.92 -7.96 8.10
C ASN A 247 0.52 -7.44 8.19
N VAL A 248 1.50 -8.21 7.69
CA VAL A 248 2.90 -7.77 7.58
C VAL A 248 3.01 -6.54 6.69
N LEU A 249 2.35 -6.52 5.53
CA LEU A 249 2.39 -5.40 4.61
C LEU A 249 1.73 -4.14 5.21
N GLU A 250 0.56 -4.30 5.84
CA GLU A 250 -0.13 -3.20 6.54
C GLU A 250 0.75 -2.63 7.67
N THR A 251 1.34 -3.49 8.49
CA THR A 251 2.22 -3.05 9.58
C THR A 251 3.47 -2.35 9.03
N LYS A 252 4.01 -2.83 7.90
CA LYS A 252 5.15 -2.17 7.23
C LYS A 252 4.79 -0.78 6.72
N ASN A 253 3.62 -0.62 6.10
CA ASN A 253 3.16 0.68 5.62
C ASN A 253 2.98 1.66 6.78
N TYR A 254 2.33 1.21 7.86
CA TYR A 254 2.18 1.99 9.08
C TYR A 254 3.53 2.41 9.70
N ILE A 255 4.52 1.51 9.74
CA ILE A 255 5.88 1.84 10.20
C ILE A 255 6.50 2.93 9.33
N ASN A 256 6.41 2.81 8.00
CA ASN A 256 6.96 3.80 7.08
C ASN A 256 6.31 5.18 7.25
N GLU A 257 4.97 5.22 7.38
CA GLU A 257 4.23 6.45 7.65
C GLU A 257 4.63 7.07 9.00
N THR A 258 4.78 6.24 10.05
CA THR A 258 5.24 6.70 11.37
C THR A 258 6.65 7.31 11.30
N ILE A 259 7.57 6.66 10.57
CA ILE A 259 8.93 7.17 10.36
C ILE A 259 8.90 8.50 9.61
N GLN A 260 8.03 8.63 8.60
CA GLN A 260 7.85 9.89 7.90
C GLN A 260 7.37 11.02 8.84
N CYS A 261 6.38 10.76 9.69
CA CYS A 261 5.95 11.75 10.69
C CYS A 261 7.07 12.13 11.68
N ILE A 262 7.93 11.17 12.07
CA ILE A 262 9.09 11.46 12.92
C ILE A 262 10.07 12.38 12.19
N MET A 263 10.36 12.12 10.91
CA MET A 263 11.24 12.96 10.11
C MET A 263 10.68 14.37 9.94
N GLU A 264 9.39 14.52 9.64
CA GLU A 264 8.73 15.82 9.51
C GLU A 264 8.76 16.64 10.82
N ALA A 265 8.51 15.99 11.96
CA ALA A 265 8.61 16.63 13.27
C ALA A 265 10.05 17.08 13.58
N TRP A 266 11.05 16.26 13.21
CA TRP A 266 12.46 16.57 13.40
C TRP A 266 12.95 17.71 12.49
N GLU A 267 12.52 17.72 11.23
CA GLU A 267 12.82 18.80 10.28
C GLU A 267 12.26 20.15 10.77
N THR A 268 11.11 20.14 11.44
CA THR A 268 10.54 21.35 12.06
C THR A 268 11.47 21.90 13.14
N VAL A 269 12.06 21.05 13.99
CA VAL A 269 13.05 21.46 15.01
C VAL A 269 14.29 22.05 14.36
N LEU A 270 14.86 21.34 13.37
CA LEU A 270 16.06 21.78 12.66
C LEU A 270 15.84 23.14 12.01
N LEU A 271 14.70 23.34 11.35
CA LEU A 271 14.38 24.58 10.65
C LEU A 271 14.20 25.76 11.61
N GLU A 272 13.62 25.55 12.80
CA GLU A 272 13.52 26.61 13.80
C GLU A 272 14.85 26.96 14.46
N MET A 273 15.70 25.96 14.74
CA MET A 273 17.06 26.19 15.25
C MET A 273 17.92 26.90 14.19
N ASP A 274 17.88 26.45 12.93
CA ASP A 274 18.67 27.05 11.85
C ASP A 274 18.25 28.50 11.57
N ASN A 275 16.96 28.79 11.54
CA ASN A 275 16.49 30.14 11.24
C ASN A 275 16.93 31.19 12.26
N LYS A 276 17.24 30.77 13.50
CA LYS A 276 17.65 31.67 14.59
C LYS A 276 19.13 31.63 14.90
N LEU A 277 19.71 30.44 15.03
CA LEU A 277 21.10 30.26 15.44
C LEU A 277 22.05 30.31 14.24
N THR A 278 21.66 29.73 13.11
CA THR A 278 22.55 29.60 11.93
C THR A 278 22.75 30.92 11.20
N LYS A 279 21.81 31.87 11.31
CA LYS A 279 22.03 33.25 10.83
C LYS A 279 23.16 33.96 11.56
N TYR A 280 23.21 33.84 12.89
CA TYR A 280 24.28 34.41 13.70
C TYR A 280 25.59 33.62 13.52
N ALA A 281 25.52 32.28 13.48
CA ALA A 281 26.68 31.43 13.25
C ALA A 281 27.38 31.72 11.92
N ASN A 282 26.64 32.01 10.85
CA ASN A 282 27.20 32.34 9.53
C ASN A 282 27.85 33.73 9.46
N GLN A 283 27.56 34.63 10.41
CA GLN A 283 28.18 35.95 10.47
C GLN A 283 29.53 35.94 11.19
N GLN A 284 29.84 34.84 11.89
CA GLN A 284 31.03 34.69 12.72
C GLN A 284 31.94 33.56 12.20
N PRO A 285 33.22 33.49 12.64
CA PRO A 285 34.11 32.40 12.28
C PRO A 285 33.58 31.03 12.73
N GLU A 286 33.87 29.97 11.97
CA GLU A 286 33.46 28.60 12.33
C GLU A 286 33.89 28.24 13.77
N GLY A 287 32.92 27.82 14.59
CA GLY A 287 33.14 27.43 15.99
C GLY A 287 33.01 28.55 17.02
N SER A 288 32.80 29.81 16.61
CA SER A 288 32.64 30.93 17.55
C SER A 288 31.37 30.81 18.39
N LEU A 289 30.25 30.35 17.82
CA LEU A 289 28.95 30.24 18.52
C LEU A 289 29.05 29.49 19.85
N SER A 290 29.72 28.34 19.84
CA SER A 290 29.93 27.54 21.05
C SER A 290 30.89 28.20 22.04
N ALA A 291 31.90 28.91 21.56
CA ALA A 291 32.86 29.60 22.41
C ALA A 291 32.21 30.82 23.10
N ASP A 292 31.45 31.59 22.33
CA ASP A 292 30.64 32.73 22.74
C ASP A 292 29.66 32.36 23.86
N PHE A 293 28.84 31.32 23.67
CA PHE A 293 27.91 30.84 24.69
C PHE A 293 28.62 30.23 25.92
N LEU A 294 29.78 29.60 25.73
CA LEU A 294 30.58 29.08 26.84
C LEU A 294 31.21 30.21 27.66
N GLU A 295 31.70 31.28 27.02
CA GLU A 295 32.24 32.45 27.69
C GLU A 295 31.16 33.15 28.52
N LEU A 296 29.96 33.31 27.95
CA LEU A 296 28.79 33.82 28.66
C LEU A 296 28.45 32.96 29.88
N LEU A 297 28.48 31.62 29.75
CA LEU A 297 28.20 30.70 30.84
C LEU A 297 29.25 30.74 31.96
N VAL A 298 30.53 30.80 31.60
CA VAL A 298 31.66 30.71 32.55
C VAL A 298 31.91 32.04 33.26
N PHE A 299 31.86 33.16 32.53
CA PHE A 299 32.26 34.47 33.07
C PHE A 299 31.08 35.39 33.38
N GLY A 300 29.89 35.10 32.85
CA GLY A 300 28.66 35.85 33.14
C GLY A 300 28.55 37.21 32.46
N TYR A 301 29.43 37.54 31.51
CA TYR A 301 29.31 38.71 30.65
C TYR A 301 29.11 38.29 29.19
N ALA A 302 28.28 39.01 28.45
CA ALA A 302 28.09 38.81 27.01
C ALA A 302 29.09 39.67 26.24
N THR A 303 29.64 39.15 25.15
CA THR A 303 30.32 39.97 24.15
C THR A 303 29.30 40.87 23.44
N HIS A 304 29.75 41.97 22.84
CA HIS A 304 28.85 42.93 22.17
C HIS A 304 28.02 42.25 21.06
N GLU A 305 28.61 41.27 20.37
CA GLU A 305 27.97 40.53 19.28
C GLU A 305 26.85 39.62 19.79
N ILE A 306 27.07 38.92 20.92
CA ILE A 306 26.03 38.13 21.60
C ILE A 306 24.94 39.04 22.17
N GLU A 307 25.30 40.20 22.72
CA GLU A 307 24.34 41.13 23.31
C GLU A 307 23.38 41.67 22.26
N ASP A 308 23.88 42.07 21.08
CA ASP A 308 23.07 42.51 19.95
C ASP A 308 22.19 41.36 19.43
N PHE A 309 22.74 40.15 19.30
CA PHE A 309 21.98 38.97 18.88
C PHE A 309 20.84 38.62 19.85
N LEU A 310 21.11 38.58 21.16
CA LEU A 310 20.10 38.27 22.18
C LEU A 310 19.03 39.36 22.29
N ARG A 311 19.39 40.62 21.97
CA ARG A 311 18.47 41.76 22.03
C ARG A 311 17.58 41.86 20.80
N ASP A 312 18.14 41.70 19.61
CA ASP A 312 17.46 42.04 18.34
C ASP A 312 16.93 40.80 17.59
N ASP A 313 17.68 39.69 17.58
CA ASP A 313 17.34 38.49 16.81
C ASP A 313 16.68 37.39 17.67
N LEU A 314 17.26 37.07 18.83
CA LEU A 314 16.77 36.07 19.79
C LEU A 314 16.09 36.72 20.99
N THR A 315 15.14 37.63 20.71
CA THR A 315 14.31 38.29 21.74
C THR A 315 13.71 37.29 22.75
N GLU A 316 13.37 37.74 23.96
CA GLU A 316 12.74 36.89 25.00
C GLU A 316 11.49 36.14 24.48
N LYS A 317 10.65 36.82 23.68
CA LYS A 317 9.49 36.19 23.02
C LYS A 317 9.91 35.15 22.00
N GLY A 318 11.00 35.42 21.27
CA GLY A 318 11.59 34.50 20.31
C GLY A 318 12.17 33.25 20.95
N LEU A 319 12.86 33.39 22.08
CA LEU A 319 13.44 32.28 22.85
C LEU A 319 12.34 31.40 23.44
N LYS A 320 11.32 31.98 24.07
CA LYS A 320 10.16 31.23 24.60
C LYS A 320 9.43 30.45 23.51
N LYS A 321 9.28 31.03 22.32
CA LYS A 321 8.67 30.33 21.18
C LYS A 321 9.53 29.15 20.70
N LEU A 322 10.84 29.35 20.57
CA LEU A 322 11.78 28.30 20.19
C LEU A 322 11.74 27.15 21.22
N ALA A 323 11.88 27.46 22.51
CA ALA A 323 11.81 26.46 23.58
C ALA A 323 10.51 25.65 23.52
N ASN A 324 9.36 26.33 23.45
CA ASN A 324 8.06 25.65 23.37
C ASN A 324 7.91 24.76 22.12
N SER A 325 8.43 25.21 20.97
CA SER A 325 8.34 24.44 19.72
C SER A 325 9.23 23.21 19.78
N VAL A 326 10.47 23.37 20.26
CA VAL A 326 11.40 22.25 20.40
C VAL A 326 10.89 21.24 21.43
N ASP A 327 10.36 21.69 22.58
CA ASP A 327 9.73 20.81 23.58
C ASP A 327 8.55 20.03 23.00
N LEU A 328 7.67 20.70 22.24
CA LEU A 328 6.52 20.05 21.60
C LEU A 328 6.95 19.00 20.57
N SER A 329 7.94 19.33 19.74
CA SER A 329 8.45 18.41 18.73
C SER A 329 9.17 17.21 19.35
N TYR A 330 10.00 17.39 20.39
CA TYR A 330 10.61 16.27 21.10
C TYR A 330 9.56 15.39 21.76
N SER A 331 8.56 15.96 22.43
CA SER A 331 7.45 15.18 23.03
C SER A 331 6.65 14.41 21.96
N THR A 332 6.48 15.00 20.79
CA THR A 332 5.83 14.35 19.64
C THR A 332 6.66 13.18 19.12
N VAL A 333 7.96 13.39 18.90
CA VAL A 333 8.90 12.35 18.44
C VAL A 333 9.01 11.21 19.46
N GLU A 334 9.14 11.53 20.75
CA GLU A 334 9.15 10.56 21.85
C GLU A 334 7.86 9.72 21.85
N SER A 335 6.70 10.36 21.71
CA SER A 335 5.42 9.66 21.64
C SER A 335 5.35 8.74 20.40
N LEU A 336 5.75 9.24 19.22
CA LEU A 336 5.77 8.46 17.96
C LEU A 336 6.62 7.19 18.07
N ILE A 337 7.77 7.28 18.74
CA ILE A 337 8.68 6.15 18.91
C ILE A 337 8.13 5.17 19.95
N THR A 338 7.76 5.65 21.13
CA THR A 338 7.37 4.80 22.26
C THR A 338 6.00 4.15 22.07
N LYS A 339 5.03 4.85 21.48
CA LYS A 339 3.67 4.32 21.33
C LYS A 339 3.47 3.67 19.96
N GLN A 340 3.75 4.38 18.88
CA GLN A 340 3.44 3.92 17.52
C GLN A 340 4.49 2.94 16.99
N LEU A 341 5.78 3.32 17.02
CA LEU A 341 6.86 2.53 16.41
C LEU A 341 7.15 1.23 17.20
N GLN A 342 7.15 1.28 18.53
CA GLN A 342 7.29 0.06 19.35
C GLN A 342 6.12 -0.91 19.17
N SER A 343 4.87 -0.43 19.25
CA SER A 343 3.68 -1.30 19.09
C SER A 343 3.65 -1.95 17.72
N SER A 344 3.94 -1.20 16.66
CA SER A 344 4.02 -1.75 15.30
C SER A 344 5.19 -2.70 15.11
N GLY A 345 6.34 -2.44 15.74
CA GLY A 345 7.47 -3.38 15.76
C GLY A 345 7.13 -4.72 16.41
N VAL A 346 6.39 -4.71 17.53
CA VAL A 346 5.92 -5.94 18.21
C VAL A 346 4.92 -6.71 17.32
N ASN A 347 3.97 -6.00 16.69
CA ASN A 347 3.01 -6.61 15.78
C ASN A 347 3.72 -7.27 14.58
N MET A 348 4.67 -6.57 13.97
CA MET A 348 5.50 -7.09 12.87
C MET A 348 6.24 -8.36 13.31
N PHE A 349 6.88 -8.33 14.47
CA PHE A 349 7.62 -9.47 15.01
C PHE A 349 6.70 -10.68 15.22
N TYR A 350 5.50 -10.48 15.77
CA TYR A 350 4.51 -11.54 15.93
C TYR A 350 4.15 -12.19 14.58
N PHE A 351 3.77 -11.39 13.58
CA PHE A 351 3.36 -11.94 12.29
C PHE A 351 4.51 -12.67 11.57
N LEU A 352 5.74 -12.13 11.61
CA LEU A 352 6.92 -12.79 11.05
C LEU A 352 7.27 -14.08 11.81
N ASN A 353 7.11 -14.10 13.13
CA ASN A 353 7.33 -15.31 13.93
C ASN A 353 6.29 -16.38 13.62
N SER A 354 5.02 -16.01 13.40
CA SER A 354 3.99 -16.92 12.90
C SER A 354 4.37 -17.50 11.53
N LEU A 355 4.84 -16.66 10.59
CA LEU A 355 5.30 -17.12 9.26
C LEU A 355 6.47 -18.10 9.37
N LYS A 356 7.43 -17.85 10.26
CA LYS A 356 8.53 -18.78 10.57
C LYS A 356 8.02 -20.09 11.17
N GLY A 357 6.98 -20.04 12.01
CA GLY A 357 6.29 -21.22 12.51
C GLY A 357 5.67 -22.05 11.39
N LEU A 358 4.96 -21.39 10.46
CA LEU A 358 4.36 -22.03 9.29
C LEU A 358 5.40 -22.64 8.36
N SER A 359 6.53 -21.96 8.12
CA SER A 359 7.61 -22.47 7.26
C SER A 359 8.27 -23.74 7.80
N ARG A 360 8.15 -24.03 9.11
CA ARG A 360 8.62 -25.29 9.71
C ARG A 360 7.65 -26.46 9.51
N ILE A 361 6.40 -26.19 9.13
CA ILE A 361 5.40 -27.22 8.84
C ILE A 361 5.55 -27.64 7.37
N THR A 362 6.58 -28.44 7.11
CA THR A 362 7.01 -28.83 5.74
C THR A 362 5.87 -29.44 4.92
N HIS A 363 5.07 -30.32 5.53
CA HIS A 363 3.96 -31.00 4.84
C HIS A 363 2.98 -30.06 4.11
N PHE A 364 2.72 -28.85 4.64
CA PHE A 364 1.73 -27.93 4.09
C PHE A 364 2.34 -26.68 3.43
N PHE A 365 3.51 -26.23 3.89
CA PHE A 365 4.05 -24.92 3.50
C PHE A 365 5.41 -24.98 2.80
N GLU A 366 6.07 -26.14 2.70
CA GLU A 366 7.36 -26.28 2.01
C GLU A 366 7.36 -25.72 0.57
N PRO A 367 6.31 -25.92 -0.26
CA PRO A 367 6.28 -25.33 -1.61
C PRO A 367 5.95 -23.84 -1.64
N LEU A 368 5.49 -23.27 -0.54
CA LEU A 368 4.96 -21.90 -0.47
C LEU A 368 5.90 -20.93 0.26
N LEU A 369 6.70 -21.42 1.20
CA LEU A 369 7.49 -20.60 2.13
C LEU A 369 8.92 -21.12 2.24
N SER A 370 9.88 -20.21 2.07
CA SER A 370 11.29 -20.48 2.38
C SER A 370 11.56 -20.22 3.88
N CYS A 371 12.11 -21.23 4.57
CA CYS A 371 12.50 -21.10 5.98
C CYS A 371 13.65 -20.10 6.18
N ASP A 372 14.57 -19.99 5.22
CA ASP A 372 15.70 -19.07 5.31
C ASP A 372 15.23 -17.63 5.19
N ALA A 373 14.29 -17.37 4.26
CA ALA A 373 13.72 -16.04 4.06
C ALA A 373 12.92 -15.56 5.29
N THR A 374 12.12 -16.44 5.91
CA THR A 374 11.37 -16.08 7.13
C THR A 374 12.29 -15.85 8.33
N GLN A 375 13.39 -16.62 8.44
CA GLN A 375 14.38 -16.42 9.49
C GLN A 375 15.13 -15.10 9.34
N GLU A 376 15.54 -14.75 8.12
CA GLU A 376 16.25 -13.50 7.86
C GLU A 376 15.33 -12.28 8.08
N ALA A 377 14.08 -12.35 7.62
CA ALA A 377 13.09 -11.30 7.87
C ALA A 377 12.85 -11.10 9.39
N LEU A 378 12.74 -12.19 10.16
CA LEU A 378 12.59 -12.10 11.62
C LEU A 378 13.82 -11.50 12.30
N ARG A 379 15.04 -11.85 11.83
CA ARG A 379 16.29 -11.27 12.34
C ARG A 379 16.35 -9.77 12.05
N ALA A 380 16.01 -9.35 10.83
CA ALA A 380 15.95 -7.94 10.46
C ALA A 380 14.92 -7.17 11.30
N CYS A 381 13.75 -7.75 11.57
CA CYS A 381 12.77 -7.17 12.48
C CYS A 381 13.28 -7.03 13.91
N GLY A 382 14.05 -8.02 14.39
CA GLY A 382 14.71 -7.95 15.70
C GLY A 382 15.75 -6.83 15.78
N ALA A 383 16.57 -6.67 14.73
CA ALA A 383 17.53 -5.56 14.64
C ALA A 383 16.83 -4.20 14.59
N PHE A 384 15.71 -4.11 13.87
CA PHE A 384 14.87 -2.90 13.83
C PHE A 384 14.33 -2.55 15.23
N LEU A 385 13.80 -3.51 15.98
CA LEU A 385 13.34 -3.30 17.37
C LEU A 385 14.46 -2.79 18.29
N MET A 386 15.67 -3.34 18.17
CA MET A 386 16.82 -2.85 18.93
C MET A 386 17.17 -1.40 18.54
N LYS A 387 17.06 -1.06 17.25
CA LYS A 387 17.33 0.30 16.78
C LYS A 387 16.29 1.30 17.28
N ILE A 388 15.02 0.91 17.42
CA ILE A 388 13.98 1.74 18.04
C ILE A 388 14.37 2.10 19.48
N LEU A 389 14.85 1.12 20.27
CA LEU A 389 15.28 1.36 21.65
C LEU A 389 16.51 2.27 21.73
N GLU A 390 17.48 2.08 20.84
CA GLU A 390 18.66 2.96 20.76
C GLU A 390 18.26 4.41 20.45
N VAL A 391 17.37 4.62 19.46
CA VAL A 391 16.88 5.95 19.09
C VAL A 391 16.11 6.59 20.24
N GLN A 392 15.29 5.81 20.95
CA GLN A 392 14.59 6.29 22.14
C GLN A 392 15.59 6.80 23.20
N GLN A 393 16.65 6.05 23.50
CA GLN A 393 17.67 6.47 24.48
C GLN A 393 18.36 7.77 24.08
N VAL A 394 18.67 7.94 22.79
CA VAL A 394 19.27 9.19 22.28
C VAL A 394 18.32 10.37 22.47
N ILE A 395 17.03 10.19 22.18
CA ILE A 395 16.03 11.26 22.35
C ILE A 395 15.84 11.59 23.83
N ASP A 396 15.75 10.59 24.69
CA ASP A 396 15.63 10.80 26.15
C ASP A 396 16.84 11.59 26.67
N GLN A 397 18.05 11.30 26.18
CA GLN A 397 19.26 12.05 26.51
C GLN A 397 19.20 13.50 25.99
N CYS A 398 18.82 13.72 24.73
CA CYS A 398 18.69 15.06 24.16
C CYS A 398 17.66 15.91 24.91
N VAL A 399 16.53 15.32 25.30
CA VAL A 399 15.48 15.99 26.09
C VAL A 399 16.00 16.34 27.48
N ASN A 400 16.84 15.50 28.09
CA ASN A 400 17.45 15.80 29.38
C ASN A 400 18.53 16.87 29.29
N ASP A 401 19.35 16.88 28.23
CA ASP A 401 20.41 17.88 28.02
C ASP A 401 19.84 19.27 27.70
N MET A 402 18.60 19.33 27.18
CA MET A 402 17.92 20.57 26.83
C MET A 402 17.12 21.19 27.99
N LYS A 403 16.77 20.40 29.02
CA LYS A 403 16.12 20.87 30.25
C LYS A 403 17.15 21.41 31.24
#